data_AF-A0A382VGI6-F1
#
_entry.id   AF-A0A382VGI6-F1
#
_cell.length_a   1.000
_cell.length_b   1.000
_cell.length_c   1.000
_cell.angle_alpha   90.00
_cell.angle_beta   90.00
_cell.angle_gamma   90.00
#
_symmetry.space_group_name_H-M   'P 1'
#
loop_
_entity.id
_entity.type
_entity.pdbx_description
1 polymer ?
#
loop_
_entity_poly.entity_id
_entity_poly.type
_entity_poly.pdbx_seq_one_letter_code
_entity_poly.pdbx_strand_id
1 'polypeptide(L)' 'VQKNNYSYKELIECAKGKLFGEGNAKLPLPPMLMMD' A
#
# COMPACT_ATOMS: atom_id res chain seq x y z
N VAL A 1 -8.52 -14.23 -7.71
CA VAL A 1 -8.03 -14.80 -6.43
C VAL A 1 -7.95 -13.66 -5.43
N GLN A 2 -8.64 -13.75 -4.30
CA GLN A 2 -8.60 -12.71 -3.27
C GLN A 2 -7.31 -12.85 -2.46
N LYS A 3 -6.54 -11.76 -2.36
CA LYS A 3 -5.29 -11.72 -1.60
C LYS A 3 -5.59 -11.17 -0.20
N ASN A 4 -5.29 -11.95 0.83
CA ASN A 4 -5.63 -11.63 2.22
C ASN A 4 -4.43 -11.15 3.05
N ASN A 5 -3.22 -11.15 2.48
CA ASN A 5 -2.01 -10.71 3.15
C ASN A 5 -1.10 -9.98 2.17
N TYR A 6 -0.47 -8.89 2.61
CA TYR A 6 0.44 -8.07 1.81
C TYR A 6 1.79 -7.98 2.52
N SER A 7 2.88 -8.04 1.76
CA SER A 7 4.20 -7.77 2.33
C SER A 7 4.42 -6.26 2.48
N TYR A 8 5.34 -5.85 3.36
CA TYR A 8 5.75 -4.45 3.49
C TYR A 8 6.05 -3.77 2.15
N LYS A 9 6.74 -4.46 1.23
CA LYS A 9 7.04 -3.94 -0.12
C LYS A 9 5.76 -3.59 -0.88
N GLU A 10 4.72 -4.41 -0.75
CA GLU A 10 3.43 -4.18 -1.41
C GLU A 10 2.63 -3.05 -0.75
N LEU A 11 2.73 -2.90 0.57
CA LEU A 11 2.18 -1.74 1.28
C LEU A 11 2.84 -0.44 0.81
N ILE A 12 4.14 -0.47 0.55
CA ILE A 12 4.87 0.69 -0.01
C ILE A 12 4.45 1.00 -1.45
N GLU A 13 4.29 -0.01 -2.32
CA GLU A 13 3.79 0.22 -3.67
C GLU A 13 2.33 0.71 -3.68
N CYS A 14 1.53 0.30 -2.68
CA CYS A 14 0.21 0.84 -2.42
C CYS A 14 0.25 2.31 -1.98
N ALA A 15 1.13 2.68 -1.05
CA ALA A 15 1.32 4.07 -0.62
C ALA A 15 1.76 4.98 -1.79
N LYS A 16 2.51 4.44 -2.75
CA LYS A 16 2.88 5.12 -4.01
C LYS A 16 1.72 5.24 -5.01
N GLY A 17 0.58 4.61 -4.75
CA GLY A 17 -0.57 4.59 -5.65
C GLY A 17 -0.46 3.61 -6.82
N LYS A 18 0.51 2.69 -6.80
CA LYS A 18 0.70 1.71 -7.88
C LYS A 18 -0.17 0.47 -7.72
N LEU A 19 -0.56 0.12 -6.49
CA LEU A 19 -1.35 -1.09 -6.23
C LEU A 19 -2.82 -0.91 -6.60
N PHE A 20 -3.40 0.25 -6.29
CA PHE A 20 -4.82 0.53 -6.54
C PHE A 20 -5.06 1.48 -7.72
N GLY A 21 -4.03 2.12 -8.28
CA GLY A 21 -4.15 3.04 -9.41
C GLY A 21 -4.30 4.51 -9.00
N GLU A 22 -4.14 5.41 -9.98
CA GLU A 22 -4.22 6.85 -9.77
C GLU A 22 -5.66 7.29 -9.43
N GLY A 23 -5.81 8.16 -8.44
CA GLY A 23 -7.11 8.65 -7.97
C GLY A 23 -7.77 7.79 -6.88
N ASN A 24 -7.26 6.59 -6.62
CA ASN A 24 -7.73 5.74 -5.52
C ASN A 24 -7.03 6.06 -4.19
N ALA A 25 -7.61 5.54 -3.10
CA ALA A 25 -7.05 5.71 -1.76
C ALA A 25 -5.62 5.15 -1.68
N LYS A 26 -4.72 5.93 -1.08
CA LYS A 26 -3.31 5.58 -0.89
C LYS A 26 -3.04 5.39 0.59
N LEU A 27 -2.18 4.44 0.92
CA LEU A 27 -1.64 4.33 2.27
C LEU A 27 -0.68 5.49 2.55
N PRO A 28 -0.49 5.87 3.83
CA PRO A 28 0.59 6.77 4.22
C PRO A 28 1.95 6.20 3.84
N LEU A 29 2.92 7.07 3.52
CA LEU A 29 4.32 6.68 3.41
C LEU A 29 4.97 6.68 4.82
N PRO A 30 6.04 5.89 5.04
CA PRO A 30 6.88 6.04 6.22
C PRO A 30 7.35 7.50 6.39
N PRO A 31 7.40 8.05 7.62
CA PRO A 31 7.26 7.40 8.93
C PRO A 31 5.81 7.25 9.44
N MET A 32 4.80 7.65 8.66
CA MET A 32 3.40 7.55 9.06
C MET A 32 2.76 6.19 8.74
N LEU A 33 3.47 5.33 8.00
CA LEU A 33 3.05 3.96 7.76
C LEU A 33 3.33 3.12 9.02
N MET A 34 2.27 2.84 9.79
CA MET A 34 2.32 2.07 11.05
C MET A 34 2.03 0.57 10.84
N MET A 35 2.33 0.04 9.64
CA MET A 35 2.06 -1.35 9.26
C MET A 35 3.30 -1.97 8.62
N ASP A 36 3.67 -3.15 9.11
CA ASP A 36 4.80 -3.97 8.71
C ASP A 36 4.38 -5.33 8.11
#